data_AF-A0AAD4CEC3-F1
#
_entry.id   AF-A0AAD4CEC3-F1
#
_cell.length_a   1.000
_cell.length_b   1.000
_cell.length_c   1.000
_cell.angle_alpha   90.00
_cell.angle_beta   90.00
_cell.angle_gamma   90.00
#
_symmetry.space_group_name_H-M   'P 1'
#
loop_
_entity.id
_entity.type
_entity.pdbx_description
1 polymer ?
#
loop_
_entity_poly.entity_id
_entity_poly.type
_entity_poly.pdbx_seq_one_letter_code
_entity_poly.pdbx_strand_id
1 'polypeptide(L)'
;MSGIARRVDVCVELGDVRRVGKQPRVKRFGTGKSWGARRSVMTCNAATTPGTAFSPPSAVHHPPPSHSCLQEGESLYPTLFNMPAYHSIFLEDRDVPVIGNFPVLPLRTRTRGPAYTLPPLPPNAELEVSAENESYDCVDEILSLFRANVLFRNFEINGPADRMLIYGTLFISECLSKVKPNMSALEASKALNNVALDHFAIPGDASFPLNQAFEPPRDRQDADTLRQYLSQVRQEIAVRLHARLYLGGAGPSKWWLSFAKRKFMGKSF
;
A
#
# COMPACT_ATOMS: atom_id res chain seq x y z
N MET A 1 -45.95 -9.43 -33.10
CA MET A 1 -45.22 -10.21 -32.08
C MET A 1 -44.48 -9.22 -31.21
N SER A 2 -44.94 -9.10 -29.96
CA SER A 2 -44.49 -8.14 -28.94
C SER A 2 -43.16 -8.54 -28.29
N GLY A 3 -42.42 -7.55 -27.79
CA GLY A 3 -41.32 -7.70 -26.83
C GLY A 3 -40.77 -6.31 -26.45
N ILE A 4 -41.51 -5.52 -25.67
CA ILE A 4 -41.30 -5.25 -24.23
C ILE A 4 -39.88 -4.71 -23.93
N ALA A 5 -39.73 -3.39 -24.06
CA ALA A 5 -38.67 -2.63 -23.42
C ALA A 5 -39.14 -2.23 -22.01
N ARG A 6 -38.43 -2.67 -20.96
CA ARG A 6 -38.63 -2.18 -19.59
C ARG A 6 -37.81 -0.91 -19.40
N ARG A 7 -38.53 0.21 -19.35
CA ARG A 7 -38.10 1.51 -18.86
C ARG A 7 -38.04 1.42 -17.34
N VAL A 8 -36.90 1.68 -16.73
CA VAL A 8 -36.80 1.94 -15.29
C VAL A 8 -36.46 3.42 -15.15
N ASP A 9 -37.50 4.19 -14.85
CA ASP A 9 -37.39 5.57 -14.40
C ASP A 9 -36.74 5.59 -13.01
N VAL A 10 -35.66 6.35 -12.86
CA VAL A 10 -35.22 6.86 -11.56
C VAL A 10 -35.08 8.36 -11.70
N CYS A 11 -36.08 9.06 -11.18
CA CYS A 11 -36.00 10.47 -10.80
C CYS A 11 -34.96 10.62 -9.69
N VAL A 12 -33.99 11.53 -9.87
CA VAL A 12 -33.39 12.25 -8.74
C VAL A 12 -33.31 13.72 -9.13
N GLU A 13 -33.86 14.53 -8.23
CA GLU A 13 -34.16 15.96 -8.35
C GLU A 13 -32.95 16.86 -8.59
N LEU A 14 -33.26 17.94 -9.31
CA LEU A 14 -32.49 19.17 -9.46
C LEU A 14 -32.24 19.86 -8.11
N GLY A 15 -30.97 20.16 -7.85
CA GLY A 15 -30.55 21.12 -6.81
C GLY A 15 -29.55 22.12 -7.40
N ASP A 16 -30.05 23.14 -8.08
CA ASP A 16 -29.30 24.32 -8.53
C ASP A 16 -29.10 25.28 -7.34
N VAL A 17 -27.85 25.52 -6.93
CA VAL A 17 -27.48 26.72 -6.14
C VAL A 17 -26.27 27.40 -6.77
N ARG A 18 -26.53 28.62 -7.24
CA ARG A 18 -25.61 29.54 -7.91
C ARG A 18 -24.56 30.14 -6.97
N ARG A 19 -23.43 30.48 -7.61
CA ARG A 19 -22.36 31.46 -7.32
C ARG A 19 -22.57 32.43 -6.14
N VAL A 20 -21.45 32.72 -5.46
CA VAL A 20 -20.77 34.01 -5.16
C VAL A 20 -19.72 33.68 -4.06
N GLY A 21 -18.49 34.16 -3.97
CA GLY A 21 -17.69 35.18 -4.63
C GLY A 21 -16.31 35.21 -3.91
N LYS A 22 -15.29 35.70 -4.61
CA LYS A 22 -13.93 35.95 -4.10
C LYS A 22 -13.94 36.90 -2.89
N GLN A 23 -13.01 36.72 -1.93
CA GLN A 23 -12.29 37.79 -1.22
C GLN A 23 -11.09 37.23 -0.39
N PRO A 24 -10.11 38.07 0.01
CA PRO A 24 -8.69 37.72 -0.04
C PRO A 24 -7.95 37.54 1.31
N ARG A 25 -6.78 36.90 1.18
CA ARG A 25 -5.50 37.03 1.92
C ARG A 25 -5.45 38.04 3.09
N VAL A 26 -5.35 37.54 4.32
CA VAL A 26 -4.91 38.31 5.50
C VAL A 26 -3.39 38.13 5.71
N LYS A 27 -2.66 39.25 5.73
CA LYS A 27 -1.23 39.34 6.04
C LYS A 27 -1.00 39.13 7.54
N ARG A 28 -0.06 38.26 7.90
CA ARG A 28 0.50 38.16 9.26
C ARG A 28 1.40 39.36 9.52
N PHE A 29 1.11 40.11 10.57
CA PHE A 29 2.06 41.03 11.21
C PHE A 29 2.93 40.24 12.19
N GLY A 30 4.24 40.38 12.06
CA GLY A 30 5.22 39.93 13.04
C GLY A 30 5.88 41.14 13.68
N THR A 31 5.82 41.20 15.01
CA THR A 31 6.73 41.85 15.98
C THR A 31 6.32 41.20 17.32
N GLY A 32 7.14 40.74 18.25
CA GLY A 32 8.53 40.97 18.60
C GLY A 32 8.57 41.06 20.14
N LYS A 33 9.61 40.49 20.74
CA LYS A 33 10.15 40.71 22.10
C LYS A 33 9.90 39.64 23.17
N SER A 34 11.06 39.15 23.63
CA SER A 34 11.42 38.32 24.78
C SER A 34 11.11 38.93 26.13
N TRP A 35 10.80 38.10 27.12
CA TRP A 35 11.19 38.17 28.55
C TRP A 35 11.28 36.70 29.01
N GLY A 36 12.27 36.16 29.73
CA GLY A 36 13.27 36.76 30.60
C GLY A 36 13.01 36.33 32.06
N ALA A 37 13.76 35.34 32.55
CA ALA A 37 13.88 34.88 33.95
C ALA A 37 12.67 34.08 34.53
N ARG A 38 12.83 33.12 35.47
CA ARG A 38 13.82 32.95 36.53
C ARG A 38 13.72 31.51 37.07
N ARG A 39 14.87 30.94 37.47
CA ARG A 39 14.97 29.70 38.27
C ARG A 39 14.39 29.94 39.68
N SER A 40 13.77 28.93 40.28
CA SER A 40 13.82 28.76 41.73
C SER A 40 13.88 27.27 42.06
N VAL A 41 15.01 26.88 42.63
CA VAL A 41 15.24 25.62 43.33
C VAL A 41 14.79 25.87 44.77
N MET A 42 13.97 25.00 45.33
CA MET A 42 13.74 24.96 46.78
C MET A 42 13.85 23.53 47.28
N THR A 43 14.94 23.30 47.99
CA THR A 43 15.25 22.19 48.88
C THR A 43 14.48 22.32 50.19
N CYS A 44 14.04 21.20 50.77
CA CYS A 44 14.09 21.00 52.23
C CYS A 44 14.01 19.51 52.59
N ASN A 45 14.57 19.20 53.76
CA ASN A 45 15.18 17.94 54.14
C ASN A 45 14.26 16.92 54.83
N ALA A 46 14.68 15.66 54.68
CA ALA A 46 14.70 14.53 55.60
C ALA A 46 14.24 14.70 57.07
N ALA A 47 13.55 13.66 57.56
CA ALA A 47 13.61 13.19 58.95
C ALA A 47 13.66 11.65 58.95
N THR A 48 14.50 11.07 59.81
CA THR A 48 14.81 9.64 59.92
C THR A 48 14.64 9.16 61.37
N THR A 49 14.38 7.85 61.53
CA THR A 49 14.63 6.92 62.67
C THR A 49 13.44 6.59 63.61
N PRO A 50 13.48 5.46 64.36
CA PRO A 50 13.76 4.06 63.95
C PRO A 50 12.88 2.99 64.70
N GLY A 51 13.04 1.70 64.34
CA GLY A 51 12.68 0.51 65.17
C GLY A 51 11.31 -0.09 64.85
N THR A 52 11.05 -1.40 64.84
CA THR A 52 11.79 -2.58 65.31
C THR A 52 11.13 -3.82 64.67
N ALA A 53 11.93 -4.84 64.37
CA ALA A 53 11.52 -6.11 63.80
C ALA A 53 10.69 -6.97 64.78
N PHE A 54 9.66 -7.66 64.29
CA PHE A 54 9.17 -8.92 64.88
C PHE A 54 8.47 -9.77 63.80
N SER A 55 8.84 -11.04 63.73
CA SER A 55 8.20 -12.16 63.02
C SER A 55 8.38 -13.39 63.92
N PRO A 56 7.73 -14.54 63.67
CA PRO A 56 6.31 -14.84 63.43
C PRO A 56 5.77 -15.75 64.58
N PRO A 57 4.61 -16.42 64.45
CA PRO A 57 4.73 -17.88 64.32
C PRO A 57 3.68 -18.55 63.39
N SER A 58 4.07 -19.75 62.93
CA SER A 58 3.32 -20.72 62.13
C SER A 58 2.22 -21.45 62.91
N ALA A 59 1.11 -21.82 62.25
CA ALA A 59 0.43 -23.13 62.36
C ALA A 59 -0.80 -23.22 61.42
N VAL A 60 -0.78 -24.10 60.41
CA VAL A 60 -1.39 -25.45 60.30
C VAL A 60 -2.78 -25.49 59.59
N HIS A 61 -2.75 -26.05 58.38
CA HIS A 61 -3.70 -26.89 57.61
C HIS A 61 -5.23 -26.87 57.82
N HIS A 62 -5.93 -26.64 56.70
CA HIS A 62 -7.07 -27.47 56.24
C HIS A 62 -7.05 -27.60 54.70
N PRO A 63 -7.31 -28.77 54.10
CA PRO A 63 -7.39 -28.94 52.64
C PRO A 63 -8.83 -28.77 52.11
N PRO A 64 -9.04 -28.13 50.95
CA PRO A 64 -10.33 -28.20 50.24
C PRO A 64 -10.37 -29.37 49.24
N PRO A 65 -11.57 -29.81 48.83
CA PRO A 65 -11.80 -31.11 48.21
C PRO A 65 -11.43 -31.15 46.72
N SER A 66 -11.10 -32.35 46.29
CA SER A 66 -10.93 -32.78 44.90
C SER A 66 -12.20 -32.58 44.08
N HIS A 67 -12.16 -31.64 43.12
CA HIS A 67 -13.04 -31.65 41.96
C HIS A 67 -12.22 -31.98 40.71
N SER A 68 -12.45 -33.19 40.23
CA SER A 68 -12.21 -33.59 38.84
C SER A 68 -13.12 -32.80 37.89
N CYS A 69 -12.66 -32.62 36.64
CA CYS A 69 -13.39 -32.05 35.49
C CYS A 69 -13.43 -30.51 35.54
N LEU A 70 -12.74 -29.78 34.65
CA LEU A 70 -12.99 -29.75 33.22
C LEU A 70 -11.68 -29.66 32.40
N GLN A 71 -11.74 -30.30 31.25
CA GLN A 71 -10.79 -30.28 30.16
C GLN A 71 -10.34 -28.86 29.79
N GLU A 72 -9.12 -28.82 29.28
CA GLU A 72 -8.53 -27.74 28.49
C GLU A 72 -9.61 -26.98 27.71
N GLY A 73 -9.91 -25.77 28.15
CA GLY A 73 -10.58 -24.80 27.30
C GLY A 73 -9.61 -24.45 26.18
N GLU A 74 -9.68 -25.19 25.07
CA GLU A 74 -9.20 -24.66 23.80
C GLU A 74 -9.81 -23.25 23.66
N SER A 75 -8.92 -22.28 23.54
CA SER A 75 -9.24 -20.90 23.23
C SER A 75 -10.03 -20.87 21.93
N LEU A 76 -11.37 -20.97 22.03
CA LEU A 76 -12.34 -20.65 20.97
C LEU A 76 -12.47 -19.13 20.80
N TYR A 77 -11.34 -18.43 20.83
CA TYR A 77 -11.20 -17.22 20.04
C TYR A 77 -10.62 -17.72 18.72
N PRO A 78 -11.41 -17.81 17.63
CA PRO A 78 -10.77 -17.92 16.33
C PRO A 78 -9.82 -16.73 16.24
N THR A 79 -8.71 -16.90 15.54
CA THR A 79 -7.79 -15.86 15.12
C THR A 79 -8.52 -14.83 14.23
N LEU A 80 -9.49 -14.13 14.81
CA LEU A 80 -10.62 -13.40 14.20
C LEU A 80 -10.24 -12.02 13.66
N PHE A 81 -8.94 -11.78 13.44
CA PHE A 81 -8.47 -10.58 12.75
C PHE A 81 -7.32 -10.88 11.80
N ASN A 82 -7.21 -12.10 11.28
CA ASN A 82 -6.41 -12.32 10.07
C ASN A 82 -7.27 -11.90 8.86
N MET A 83 -7.44 -10.58 8.67
CA MET A 83 -8.02 -10.11 7.41
C MET A 83 -7.14 -10.64 6.27
N PRO A 84 -7.71 -11.34 5.28
CA PRO A 84 -6.93 -11.83 4.15
C PRO A 84 -6.40 -10.64 3.36
N ALA A 85 -5.25 -10.84 2.70
CA ALA A 85 -4.75 -9.87 1.76
C ALA A 85 -5.71 -9.75 0.56
N TYR A 86 -5.68 -8.60 -0.11
CA TYR A 86 -6.52 -8.35 -1.27
C TYR A 86 -5.87 -8.95 -2.52
N HIS A 87 -6.61 -9.82 -3.20
CA HIS A 87 -6.20 -10.48 -4.43
C HIS A 87 -6.60 -9.69 -5.67
N SER A 88 -5.96 -10.01 -6.80
CA SER A 88 -6.27 -9.39 -8.08
C SER A 88 -7.62 -9.85 -8.64
N ILE A 89 -8.43 -8.94 -9.18
CA ILE A 89 -9.66 -9.28 -9.90
C ILE A 89 -9.36 -9.97 -11.23
N PHE A 90 -8.17 -9.74 -11.81
CA PHE A 90 -7.71 -10.38 -13.05
C PHE A 90 -7.42 -11.89 -12.87
N LEU A 91 -7.64 -12.46 -11.67
CA LEU A 91 -7.67 -13.91 -11.48
C LEU A 91 -8.80 -14.59 -12.25
N GLU A 92 -9.87 -13.85 -12.58
CA GLU A 92 -11.01 -14.36 -13.35
C GLU A 92 -10.70 -14.52 -14.85
N ASP A 93 -9.67 -13.83 -15.35
CA ASP A 93 -9.25 -13.87 -16.75
C ASP A 93 -8.62 -15.23 -17.10
N ARG A 94 -9.39 -16.05 -17.81
CA ARG A 94 -8.91 -17.30 -18.39
C ARG A 94 -8.28 -16.97 -19.74
N ASP A 95 -7.08 -17.49 -20.02
CA ASP A 95 -6.31 -17.28 -21.26
C ASP A 95 -5.34 -16.08 -21.29
N VAL A 96 -4.94 -15.57 -20.12
CA VAL A 96 -3.82 -14.61 -20.03
C VAL A 96 -2.51 -15.31 -20.41
N PRO A 97 -1.72 -14.78 -21.36
CA PRO A 97 -0.39 -15.33 -21.68
C PRO A 97 0.52 -15.26 -20.45
N VAL A 98 1.27 -16.34 -20.19
CA VAL A 98 2.20 -16.43 -19.05
C VAL A 98 3.61 -16.72 -19.52
N ILE A 99 4.58 -16.15 -18.82
CA ILE A 99 6.01 -16.47 -18.96
C ILE A 99 6.48 -17.07 -17.63
N GLY A 100 6.87 -18.35 -17.66
CA GLY A 100 6.97 -19.15 -16.44
C GLY A 100 5.58 -19.25 -15.79
N ASN A 101 5.43 -18.64 -14.61
CA ASN A 101 4.13 -18.47 -13.97
C ASN A 101 3.71 -17.00 -13.82
N PHE A 102 4.42 -16.06 -14.44
CA PHE A 102 4.12 -14.62 -14.41
C PHE A 102 3.18 -14.22 -15.56
N PRO A 103 2.10 -13.46 -15.31
CA PRO A 103 1.15 -13.09 -16.35
C PRO A 103 1.65 -11.89 -17.17
N VAL A 104 1.28 -11.89 -18.45
CA VAL A 104 1.44 -10.75 -19.36
C VAL A 104 0.05 -10.15 -19.58
N LEU A 105 -0.41 -9.35 -18.62
CA LEU A 105 -1.72 -8.69 -18.66
C LEU A 105 -1.71 -7.47 -19.61
N PRO A 106 -2.84 -7.17 -20.28
CA PRO A 106 -3.04 -5.93 -21.01
C PRO A 106 -2.75 -4.67 -20.17
N LEU A 107 -2.26 -3.62 -20.82
CA LEU A 107 -1.94 -2.35 -20.17
C LEU A 107 -2.50 -1.17 -20.95
N ARG A 108 -3.01 -0.17 -20.24
CA ARG A 108 -3.25 1.16 -20.79
C ARG A 108 -1.92 1.93 -20.81
N THR A 109 -1.21 1.89 -21.93
CA THR A 109 0.16 2.43 -21.97
C THR A 109 0.48 3.14 -23.27
N ARG A 110 1.36 4.14 -23.19
CA ARG A 110 2.01 4.76 -24.35
C ARG A 110 3.47 4.31 -24.53
N THR A 111 3.96 3.56 -23.56
CA THR A 111 5.32 3.01 -23.53
C THR A 111 5.35 1.80 -24.45
N ARG A 112 6.37 1.70 -25.30
CA ARG A 112 6.55 0.53 -26.17
C ARG A 112 6.86 -0.71 -25.33
N GLY A 113 6.26 -1.83 -25.69
CA GLY A 113 6.49 -3.11 -25.03
C GLY A 113 5.57 -4.20 -25.56
N PRO A 114 5.69 -5.42 -25.03
CA PRO A 114 4.96 -6.59 -25.52
C PRO A 114 3.50 -6.67 -25.04
N ALA A 115 3.05 -5.80 -24.13
CA ALA A 115 1.68 -5.83 -23.62
C ALA A 115 0.66 -5.49 -24.72
N TYR A 116 -0.48 -6.20 -24.73
CA TYR A 116 -1.66 -5.76 -25.46
C TYR A 116 -2.11 -4.39 -24.91
N THR A 117 -2.31 -3.43 -25.80
CA THR A 117 -2.61 -2.04 -25.42
C THR A 117 -4.12 -1.83 -25.30
N LEU A 118 -4.58 -1.46 -24.11
CA LEU A 118 -5.98 -1.09 -23.85
C LEU A 118 -6.30 0.31 -24.39
N PRO A 119 -7.59 0.64 -24.59
CA PRO A 119 -8.00 1.98 -24.99
C PRO A 119 -7.46 3.08 -24.06
N PRO A 120 -7.10 4.26 -24.59
CA PRO A 120 -6.68 5.38 -23.76
C PRO A 120 -7.88 6.03 -23.05
N LEU A 121 -7.67 6.47 -21.83
CA LEU A 121 -8.65 7.30 -21.12
C LEU A 121 -8.75 8.71 -21.74
N PRO A 122 -9.91 9.36 -21.62
CA PRO A 122 -10.07 10.75 -22.03
C PRO A 122 -9.13 11.68 -21.23
N PRO A 123 -8.73 12.85 -21.78
CA PRO A 123 -7.72 13.73 -21.15
C PRO A 123 -8.07 14.25 -19.76
N ASN A 124 -9.36 14.27 -19.41
CA ASN A 124 -9.90 14.75 -18.15
C ASN A 124 -10.37 13.61 -17.22
N ALA A 125 -9.99 12.37 -17.50
CA ALA A 125 -10.30 11.24 -16.62
C ALA A 125 -9.71 11.45 -15.22
N GLU A 126 -10.43 10.95 -14.23
CA GLU A 126 -9.96 10.90 -12.85
C GLU A 126 -8.73 9.98 -12.72
N LEU A 127 -7.94 10.20 -11.67
CA LEU A 127 -6.76 9.36 -11.40
C LEU A 127 -7.13 7.94 -10.95
N GLU A 128 -8.31 7.79 -10.35
CA GLU A 128 -8.88 6.51 -9.96
C GLU A 128 -9.91 6.11 -11.02
N VAL A 129 -9.71 4.93 -11.58
CA VAL A 129 -10.52 4.39 -12.68
C VAL A 129 -11.36 3.26 -12.08
N SER A 130 -12.66 3.22 -12.39
CA SER A 130 -13.52 2.11 -11.96
C SER A 130 -13.07 0.80 -12.60
N ALA A 131 -13.14 -0.30 -11.84
CA ALA A 131 -12.82 -1.64 -12.34
C ALA A 131 -13.71 -2.09 -13.52
N GLU A 132 -14.89 -1.49 -13.68
CA GLU A 132 -15.81 -1.77 -14.80
C GLU A 132 -15.40 -1.07 -16.11
N ASN A 133 -14.38 -0.21 -16.10
CA ASN A 133 -13.94 0.53 -17.27
C ASN A 133 -13.06 -0.35 -18.18
N GLU A 134 -13.29 -0.33 -19.49
CA GLU A 134 -12.48 -1.08 -20.49
C GLU A 134 -10.99 -0.72 -20.51
N SER A 135 -10.65 0.45 -19.97
CA SER A 135 -9.28 0.96 -19.88
C SER A 135 -8.64 0.72 -18.50
N TYR A 136 -9.35 0.05 -17.58
CA TYR A 136 -8.83 -0.38 -16.28
C TYR A 136 -7.84 -1.51 -16.47
N ASP A 137 -6.68 -1.41 -15.82
CA ASP A 137 -5.61 -2.40 -15.94
C ASP A 137 -5.02 -2.77 -14.57
N CYS A 138 -4.11 -3.74 -14.59
CA CYS A 138 -3.44 -4.23 -13.39
C CYS A 138 -2.62 -3.15 -12.66
N VAL A 139 -2.16 -2.09 -13.35
CA VAL A 139 -1.41 -0.99 -12.72
C VAL A 139 -2.34 -0.12 -11.88
N ASP A 140 -3.56 0.15 -12.37
CA ASP A 140 -4.57 0.87 -11.60
C ASP A 140 -5.00 0.06 -10.36
N GLU A 141 -5.14 -1.26 -10.51
CA GLU A 141 -5.42 -2.16 -9.40
C GLU A 141 -4.30 -2.18 -8.35
N ILE A 142 -3.05 -2.37 -8.79
CA ILE A 142 -1.86 -2.38 -7.90
C ILE A 142 -1.82 -1.09 -7.06
N LEU A 143 -2.05 0.06 -7.68
CA LEU A 143 -2.02 1.36 -6.99
C LEU A 143 -3.19 1.52 -6.01
N SER A 144 -4.37 0.99 -6.36
CA SER A 144 -5.55 0.98 -5.49
C SER A 144 -5.35 0.10 -4.24
N LEU A 145 -4.85 -1.13 -4.44
CA LEU A 145 -4.71 -2.12 -3.38
C LEU A 145 -3.43 -1.94 -2.53
N PHE A 146 -2.43 -1.19 -3.01
CA PHE A 146 -1.12 -1.05 -2.37
C PHE A 146 -1.19 -0.75 -0.87
N ARG A 147 -1.96 0.26 -0.46
CA ARG A 147 -1.98 0.74 0.93
C ARG A 147 -2.48 -0.31 1.92
N ALA A 148 -3.43 -1.14 1.50
CA ALA A 148 -3.92 -2.25 2.30
C ALA A 148 -2.93 -3.42 2.26
N ASN A 149 -2.45 -3.77 1.06
CA ASN A 149 -1.62 -4.97 0.88
C ASN A 149 -0.24 -4.87 1.51
N VAL A 150 0.41 -3.70 1.47
CA VAL A 150 1.78 -3.51 1.98
C VAL A 150 1.92 -3.79 3.49
N LEU A 151 0.81 -3.89 4.22
CA LEU A 151 0.79 -4.19 5.66
C LEU A 151 0.87 -5.69 5.96
N PHE A 152 0.57 -6.57 5.00
CA PHE A 152 0.56 -8.01 5.21
C PHE A 152 1.96 -8.63 5.09
N ARG A 153 2.22 -9.61 5.97
CA ARG A 153 3.46 -10.41 5.98
C ARG A 153 3.34 -11.71 5.19
N ASN A 154 2.13 -12.21 5.05
CA ASN A 154 1.82 -13.44 4.32
C ASN A 154 0.84 -13.07 3.22
N PHE A 155 1.01 -13.66 2.04
CA PHE A 155 0.12 -13.49 0.89
C PHE A 155 0.03 -14.85 0.19
N GLU A 156 -1.17 -15.42 0.14
CA GLU A 156 -1.43 -16.67 -0.58
C GLU A 156 -1.54 -16.35 -2.07
N ILE A 157 -0.93 -17.15 -2.94
CA ILE A 157 -0.94 -16.87 -4.38
C ILE A 157 -2.00 -17.75 -5.02
N ASN A 158 -3.13 -17.14 -5.43
CA ASN A 158 -4.25 -17.87 -6.02
C ASN A 158 -4.10 -18.05 -7.54
N GLY A 159 -3.20 -17.29 -8.17
CA GLY A 159 -2.94 -17.44 -9.60
C GLY A 159 -1.89 -16.46 -10.13
N PRO A 160 -1.71 -16.44 -11.46
CA PRO A 160 -0.74 -15.55 -12.11
C PRO A 160 -0.97 -14.07 -11.80
N ALA A 161 -2.22 -13.59 -11.83
CA ALA A 161 -2.54 -12.17 -11.60
C ALA A 161 -2.04 -11.64 -10.24
N ASP A 162 -2.11 -12.46 -9.19
CA ASP A 162 -1.56 -12.12 -7.87
C ASP A 162 -0.03 -11.91 -7.91
N ARG A 163 0.69 -12.59 -8.80
CA ARG A 163 2.14 -12.42 -8.95
C ARG A 163 2.49 -11.07 -9.54
N MET A 164 1.66 -10.57 -10.47
CA MET A 164 1.74 -9.21 -10.97
C MET A 164 1.46 -8.21 -9.86
N LEU A 165 0.43 -8.45 -9.04
CA LEU A 165 0.10 -7.62 -7.88
C LEU A 165 1.24 -7.56 -6.84
N ILE A 166 1.85 -8.70 -6.52
CA ILE A 166 2.99 -8.81 -5.61
C ILE A 166 4.18 -8.02 -6.16
N TYR A 167 4.53 -8.22 -7.44
CA TYR A 167 5.63 -7.52 -8.08
C TYR A 167 5.43 -6.00 -8.06
N GLY A 168 4.25 -5.54 -8.46
CA GLY A 168 3.91 -4.12 -8.46
C GLY A 168 3.94 -3.49 -7.06
N THR A 169 3.47 -4.21 -6.04
CA THR A 169 3.49 -3.76 -4.65
C THR A 169 4.93 -3.58 -4.12
N LEU A 170 5.84 -4.50 -4.44
CA LEU A 170 7.26 -4.36 -4.11
C LEU A 170 7.89 -3.18 -4.85
N PHE A 171 7.55 -3.00 -6.13
CA PHE A 171 8.09 -1.90 -6.93
C PHE A 171 7.62 -0.53 -6.43
N ILE A 172 6.35 -0.38 -6.02
CA ILE A 172 5.88 0.85 -5.39
C ILE A 172 6.67 1.14 -4.12
N SER A 173 6.95 0.13 -3.30
CA SER A 173 7.75 0.31 -2.07
C SER A 173 9.16 0.83 -2.40
N GLU A 174 9.79 0.29 -3.44
CA GLU A 174 11.07 0.79 -3.95
C GLU A 174 10.97 2.23 -4.45
N CYS A 175 9.96 2.58 -5.26
CA CYS A 175 9.70 3.94 -5.72
C CYS A 175 9.54 4.93 -4.55
N LEU A 176 8.74 4.58 -3.54
CA LEU A 176 8.51 5.43 -2.37
C LEU A 176 9.78 5.65 -1.54
N SER A 177 10.71 4.67 -1.53
CA SER A 177 12.00 4.81 -0.83
C SER A 177 12.90 5.90 -1.44
N LYS A 178 12.65 6.26 -2.71
CA LYS A 178 13.46 7.21 -3.48
C LYS A 178 12.93 8.64 -3.37
N VAL A 179 11.68 8.81 -2.97
CA VAL A 179 11.04 10.12 -2.82
C VAL A 179 11.20 10.63 -1.37
N LYS A 180 11.76 11.84 -1.22
CA LYS A 180 11.94 12.49 0.08
C LYS A 180 10.81 13.49 0.35
N PRO A 181 10.44 13.76 1.62
CA PRO A 181 9.34 14.68 1.96
C PRO A 181 9.44 16.10 1.35
N ASN A 182 10.66 16.59 1.11
CA ASN A 182 10.91 17.93 0.58
C ASN A 182 11.28 17.93 -0.91
N MET A 183 11.07 16.82 -1.62
CA MET A 183 11.45 16.68 -3.02
C MET A 183 10.42 17.36 -3.93
N SER A 184 10.87 18.16 -4.89
CA SER A 184 9.97 18.79 -5.87
C SER A 184 9.34 17.75 -6.81
N ALA A 185 8.22 18.09 -7.44
CA ALA A 185 7.54 17.20 -8.38
C ALA A 185 8.46 16.79 -9.55
N LEU A 186 9.29 17.71 -10.05
CA LEU A 186 10.22 17.42 -11.15
C LEU A 186 11.35 16.47 -10.71
N GLU A 187 11.94 16.70 -9.53
CA GLU A 187 12.98 15.82 -8.99
C GLU A 187 12.44 14.42 -8.71
N ALA A 188 11.24 14.31 -8.14
CA ALA A 188 10.61 13.02 -7.89
C ALA A 188 10.26 12.30 -9.20
N SER A 189 9.76 13.01 -10.22
CA SER A 189 9.51 12.42 -11.53
C SER A 189 10.78 11.82 -12.14
N LYS A 190 11.92 12.53 -12.05
CA LYS A 190 13.22 12.00 -12.49
C LYS A 190 13.66 10.79 -11.66
N ALA A 191 13.54 10.87 -10.34
CA ALA A 191 13.92 9.76 -9.46
C ALA A 191 13.11 8.49 -9.74
N LEU A 192 11.79 8.62 -9.92
CA LEU A 192 10.90 7.51 -10.23
C LEU A 192 11.16 6.92 -11.61
N ASN A 193 11.38 7.77 -12.63
CA ASN A 193 11.75 7.31 -13.98
C ASN A 193 13.09 6.58 -13.98
N ASN A 194 14.09 7.08 -13.24
CA ASN A 194 15.39 6.42 -13.14
C ASN A 194 15.25 5.00 -12.57
N VAL A 195 14.43 4.83 -11.52
CA VAL A 195 14.20 3.52 -10.88
C VAL A 195 13.40 2.58 -11.79
N ALA A 196 12.48 3.13 -12.59
CA ALA A 196 11.73 2.34 -13.57
C ALA A 196 12.59 1.79 -14.72
N LEU A 197 13.65 2.52 -15.08
CA LEU A 197 14.56 2.18 -16.17
C LEU A 197 15.86 1.49 -15.71
N ASP A 198 16.11 1.42 -14.41
CA ASP A 198 17.30 0.80 -13.84
C ASP A 198 17.34 -0.71 -14.15
N HIS A 199 18.53 -1.30 -14.15
CA HIS A 199 18.67 -2.73 -14.35
C HIS A 199 18.04 -3.49 -13.17
N PHE A 200 17.21 -4.48 -13.46
CA PHE A 200 16.54 -5.27 -12.44
C PHE A 200 16.58 -6.77 -12.70
N ALA A 201 16.42 -7.50 -11.59
CA ALA A 201 16.35 -8.94 -11.57
C ALA A 201 14.95 -9.42 -11.98
N ILE A 202 14.89 -10.47 -12.78
CA ILE A 202 13.66 -11.20 -13.12
C ILE A 202 13.64 -12.57 -12.42
N PRO A 203 12.49 -13.27 -12.35
CA PRO A 203 12.46 -14.65 -11.85
C PRO A 203 13.55 -15.52 -12.47
N GLY A 204 14.29 -16.24 -11.63
CA GLY A 204 15.47 -17.02 -12.02
C GLY A 204 16.81 -16.33 -11.73
N ASP A 205 16.86 -15.00 -11.71
CA ASP A 205 18.08 -14.27 -11.36
C ASP A 205 18.38 -14.42 -9.86
N ALA A 206 19.66 -14.59 -9.49
CA ALA A 206 20.06 -14.81 -8.10
C ALA A 206 19.65 -13.67 -7.14
N SER A 207 19.57 -12.44 -7.65
CA SER A 207 19.14 -11.26 -6.90
C SER A 207 17.63 -11.05 -6.84
N PHE A 208 16.82 -11.93 -7.45
CA PHE A 208 15.37 -11.82 -7.40
C PHE A 208 14.81 -12.34 -6.05
N PRO A 209 14.15 -11.50 -5.22
CA PRO A 209 13.83 -11.83 -3.82
C PRO A 209 12.72 -12.87 -3.63
N LEU A 210 12.03 -13.25 -4.72
CA LEU A 210 10.82 -14.09 -4.71
C LEU A 210 10.97 -15.38 -5.54
N ASN A 211 12.19 -15.85 -5.80
CA ASN A 211 12.44 -17.07 -6.61
C ASN A 211 11.74 -18.34 -6.08
N GLN A 212 11.38 -18.41 -4.80
CA GLN A 212 10.62 -19.56 -4.27
C GLN A 212 9.17 -19.60 -4.73
N ALA A 213 8.60 -18.44 -5.07
CA ALA A 213 7.23 -18.35 -5.54
C ALA A 213 7.18 -18.27 -7.07
N PHE A 214 8.16 -17.65 -7.72
CA PHE A 214 8.12 -17.33 -9.15
C PHE A 214 8.95 -18.32 -9.96
N GLU A 215 8.40 -18.78 -11.07
CA GLU A 215 9.12 -19.66 -12.00
C GLU A 215 9.96 -18.84 -12.98
N PRO A 216 11.19 -19.28 -13.27
CA PRO A 216 12.02 -18.62 -14.25
C PRO A 216 11.42 -18.74 -15.67
N PRO A 217 11.72 -17.79 -16.57
CA PRO A 217 11.46 -17.95 -18.00
C PRO A 217 12.09 -19.25 -18.54
N ARG A 218 11.43 -19.89 -19.49
CA ARG A 218 11.88 -21.18 -20.06
C ARG A 218 13.18 -21.04 -20.84
N ASP A 219 13.29 -19.95 -21.61
CA ASP A 219 14.39 -19.70 -22.52
C ASP A 219 14.76 -18.21 -22.55
N ARG A 220 15.81 -17.89 -23.31
CA ARG A 220 16.33 -16.51 -23.41
C ARG A 220 15.32 -15.55 -24.05
N GLN A 221 14.50 -16.01 -24.98
CA GLN A 221 13.51 -15.18 -25.64
C GLN A 221 12.41 -14.79 -24.66
N ASP A 222 11.89 -15.75 -23.90
CA ASP A 222 10.93 -15.50 -22.83
C ASP A 222 11.49 -14.55 -21.76
N ALA A 223 12.77 -14.70 -21.41
CA ALA A 223 13.45 -13.81 -20.47
C ALA A 223 13.54 -12.36 -20.98
N ASP A 224 13.85 -12.17 -22.25
CA ASP A 224 13.91 -10.86 -22.88
C ASP A 224 12.50 -10.23 -22.98
N THR A 225 11.48 -11.01 -23.35
CA THR A 225 10.09 -10.55 -23.39
C THR A 225 9.59 -10.17 -21.99
N LEU A 226 9.86 -10.97 -20.96
CA LEU A 226 9.47 -10.67 -19.59
C LEU A 226 10.15 -9.40 -19.08
N ARG A 227 11.45 -9.21 -19.36
CA ARG A 227 12.16 -7.99 -18.99
C ARG A 227 11.59 -6.75 -19.69
N GLN A 228 11.20 -6.86 -20.96
CA GLN A 228 10.53 -5.76 -21.67
C GLN A 228 9.14 -5.45 -21.09
N TYR A 229 8.34 -6.48 -20.79
CA TYR A 229 7.03 -6.31 -20.16
C TYR A 229 7.14 -5.64 -18.79
N LEU A 230 8.02 -6.14 -17.92
CA LEU A 230 8.25 -5.56 -16.59
C LEU A 230 8.78 -4.13 -16.66
N SER A 231 9.63 -3.81 -17.65
CA SER A 231 10.09 -2.43 -17.88
C SER A 231 8.93 -1.50 -18.26
N GLN A 232 7.96 -1.99 -19.04
CA GLN A 232 6.75 -1.26 -19.40
C GLN A 232 5.86 -1.02 -18.17
N VAL A 233 5.61 -2.07 -17.38
CA VAL A 233 4.87 -2.01 -16.11
C VAL A 233 5.48 -0.99 -15.14
N ARG A 234 6.81 -1.05 -14.94
CA ARG A 234 7.53 -0.15 -14.03
C ARG A 234 7.37 1.32 -14.43
N GLN A 235 7.45 1.62 -15.73
CA GLN A 235 7.28 2.98 -16.24
C GLN A 235 5.85 3.49 -16.01
N GLU A 236 4.83 2.66 -16.28
CA GLU A 236 3.44 3.01 -16.01
C GLU A 236 3.17 3.23 -14.51
N ILE A 237 3.70 2.35 -13.63
CA ILE A 237 3.61 2.54 -12.18
C ILE A 237 4.28 3.85 -11.78
N ALA A 238 5.50 4.14 -12.24
CA ALA A 238 6.23 5.34 -11.88
C ALA A 238 5.48 6.63 -12.25
N VAL A 239 4.95 6.70 -13.48
CA VAL A 239 4.18 7.86 -13.97
C VAL A 239 2.87 8.03 -13.20
N ARG A 240 2.12 6.94 -13.00
CA ARG A 240 0.81 7.00 -12.34
C ARG A 240 0.90 7.18 -10.82
N LEU A 241 1.97 6.68 -10.19
CA LEU A 241 2.29 6.94 -8.78
C LEU A 241 2.70 8.39 -8.59
N HIS A 242 3.50 8.96 -9.50
CA HIS A 242 3.91 10.36 -9.44
C HIS A 242 2.70 11.30 -9.41
N ALA A 243 1.72 11.09 -10.29
CA ALA A 243 0.48 11.85 -10.32
C ALA A 243 -0.29 11.78 -8.98
N ARG A 244 -0.35 10.58 -8.36
CA ARG A 244 -0.98 10.38 -7.04
C ARG A 244 -0.19 11.00 -5.89
N LEU A 245 1.14 11.07 -5.98
CA LEU A 245 1.99 11.69 -4.97
C LEU A 245 1.84 13.21 -4.91
N TYR A 246 1.64 13.86 -6.05
CA TYR A 246 1.68 15.32 -6.17
C TYR A 246 0.33 15.98 -6.47
N LEU A 247 -0.79 15.27 -6.27
CA LEU A 247 -2.14 15.76 -6.54
C LEU A 247 -2.45 17.14 -5.91
N GLY A 248 -1.88 17.43 -4.73
CA GLY A 248 -2.08 18.69 -4.00
C GLY A 248 -1.06 19.80 -4.25
N GLY A 249 -0.04 19.58 -5.11
CA GLY A 249 0.96 20.59 -5.50
C GLY A 249 1.94 21.08 -4.42
N ALA A 250 1.66 20.88 -3.13
CA ALA A 250 2.47 21.37 -2.01
C ALA A 250 3.70 20.50 -1.67
N GLY A 251 3.92 19.41 -2.39
CA GLY A 251 4.95 18.40 -2.13
C GLY A 251 4.38 16.97 -2.24
N PRO A 252 5.22 15.94 -2.03
CA PRO A 252 4.78 14.56 -2.08
C PRO A 252 3.84 14.24 -0.91
N SER A 253 2.80 13.45 -1.20
CA SER A 253 1.77 13.08 -0.23
C SER A 253 2.34 12.31 0.97
N LYS A 254 2.18 12.89 2.17
CA LYS A 254 2.53 12.25 3.45
C LYS A 254 1.85 10.88 3.63
N TRP A 255 0.62 10.74 3.14
CA TRP A 255 -0.17 9.50 3.23
C TRP A 255 0.39 8.36 2.39
N TRP A 256 1.13 8.67 1.33
CA TRP A 256 1.87 7.67 0.57
C TRP A 256 3.24 7.41 1.21
N LEU A 257 3.96 8.48 1.58
CA LEU A 257 5.30 8.36 2.16
C LEU A 257 5.33 7.65 3.53
N SER A 258 4.22 7.60 4.27
CA SER A 258 4.13 6.82 5.51
C SER A 258 4.38 5.33 5.31
N PHE A 259 4.24 4.81 4.08
CA PHE A 259 4.49 3.41 3.73
C PHE A 259 5.90 3.14 3.23
N ALA A 260 6.76 4.15 3.01
CA ALA A 260 8.08 3.99 2.39
C ALA A 260 9.06 3.06 3.15
N LYS A 261 8.82 2.84 4.46
CA LYS A 261 9.61 1.92 5.30
C LYS A 261 8.95 0.55 5.51
N ARG A 262 7.74 0.34 4.99
CA ARG A 262 7.02 -0.92 5.11
C ARG A 262 7.54 -1.90 4.06
N LYS A 263 7.62 -3.17 4.43
CA LYS A 263 8.06 -4.25 3.56
C LYS A 263 6.96 -5.28 3.43
N PHE A 264 6.31 -5.26 2.28
CA PHE A 264 5.32 -6.29 1.93
C PHE A 264 6.00 -7.67 1.94
N MET A 265 5.38 -8.65 2.60
CA MET A 265 5.93 -10.00 2.81
C MET A 265 7.33 -10.04 3.49
N GLY A 266 7.77 -8.94 4.11
CA GLY A 266 9.14 -8.80 4.59
C GLY A 266 10.21 -8.75 3.48
N LYS A 267 9.80 -8.57 2.22
CA LYS A 267 10.67 -8.55 1.03
C LYS A 267 10.86 -7.13 0.50
N SER A 268 11.90 -6.95 -0.29
CA SER A 268 12.21 -5.74 -1.07
C SER A 268 13.02 -6.15 -2.29
N PHE A 269 12.95 -5.34 -3.35
CA PHE A 269 13.96 -5.38 -4.42
C PHE A 269 15.31 -4.83 -3.91
#